data_AF-A0A3P7LUU7-F1
#
_entry.id   AF-A0A3P7LUU7-F1
#
_cell.length_a   1.000
_cell.length_b   1.000
_cell.length_c   1.000
_cell.angle_alpha   90.00
_cell.angle_beta   90.00
_cell.angle_gamma   90.00
#
_symmetry.space_group_name_H-M   'P 1'
#
loop_
_entity.id
_entity.type
_entity.pdbx_description
1 polymer ?
#
loop_
_entity_poly.entity_id
_entity_poly.type
_entity_poly.pdbx_seq_one_letter_code
_entity_poly.pdbx_strand_id
1 'polypeptide(L)'
;MFKSPRPHAMVIHKKYSDSSPWTPWAYFSSNCHTYFGMPYNRMHEFSRPDEVICREEYSTLQPLYDGEMVFSVINGRPGYEDFFQNEALQFQGKARQDIDNAGNMPFWFRCICNGHGKDCQPISGSGANHKLICVCDPSHHTAGDNCEMCAPGYRDRPWAPATPETPNPCRACECNDNSLRCEFNEEEYHRTGSGGVCVGCGNNTHGKHCELCL
;
A
#
# COMPACT_ATOMS: atom_id res chain seq x y z
N MET A 1 -16.33 -14.61 10.30
CA MET A 1 -17.20 -15.77 10.61
C MET A 1 -18.63 -15.26 10.76
N PHE A 2 -19.59 -15.86 10.06
CA PHE A 2 -20.99 -15.42 10.08
C PHE A 2 -21.73 -16.00 11.30
N LYS A 3 -22.52 -15.18 11.99
CA LYS A 3 -23.38 -15.61 13.12
C LYS A 3 -24.78 -16.08 12.68
N SER A 4 -24.96 -16.24 11.38
CA SER A 4 -26.15 -16.71 10.68
C SER A 4 -25.70 -17.55 9.47
N PRO A 5 -26.62 -18.17 8.71
CA PRO A 5 -26.26 -18.75 7.43
C PRO A 5 -25.63 -17.69 6.53
N ARG A 6 -24.73 -18.13 5.65
CA ARG A 6 -24.07 -17.24 4.68
C ARG A 6 -25.12 -16.69 3.69
N PRO A 7 -24.96 -15.44 3.21
CA PRO A 7 -25.90 -14.85 2.28
C PRO A 7 -26.05 -15.66 0.98
N HIS A 8 -27.30 -15.72 0.48
CA HIS A 8 -27.62 -16.35 -0.79
C HIS A 8 -27.03 -15.60 -1.99
N ALA A 9 -26.89 -14.28 -1.87
CA ALA A 9 -26.18 -13.42 -2.80
C ALA A 9 -25.55 -12.26 -2.01
N MET A 10 -24.30 -11.94 -2.29
CA MET A 10 -23.58 -10.80 -1.72
C MET A 10 -22.49 -10.29 -2.66
N VAL A 11 -22.13 -9.03 -2.50
CA VAL A 11 -21.06 -8.38 -3.26
C VAL A 11 -20.15 -7.67 -2.27
N ILE A 12 -18.84 -7.94 -2.36
CA ILE A 12 -17.84 -7.17 -1.63
C ILE A 12 -17.43 -6.02 -2.52
N HIS A 13 -17.61 -4.79 -2.07
CA HIS A 13 -17.13 -3.60 -2.76
C HIS A 13 -15.86 -3.07 -2.10
N LYS A 14 -15.03 -2.39 -2.89
CA LYS A 14 -13.90 -1.61 -2.41
C LYS A 14 -13.91 -0.21 -2.99
N LYS A 15 -13.16 0.65 -2.33
CA LYS A 15 -12.85 2.02 -2.75
C LYS A 15 -11.34 2.18 -2.72
N TYR A 16 -10.76 2.95 -3.64
CA TYR A 16 -9.30 3.16 -3.67
C TYR A 16 -8.87 4.39 -2.84
N SER A 17 -9.68 5.44 -2.89
CA SER A 17 -9.49 6.73 -2.21
C SER A 17 -10.85 7.34 -1.86
N ASP A 18 -10.89 8.36 -1.00
CA ASP A 18 -12.13 9.00 -0.57
C ASP A 18 -12.97 9.61 -1.72
N SER A 19 -12.34 9.92 -2.86
CA SER A 19 -13.02 10.44 -4.05
C SER A 19 -13.34 9.39 -5.11
N SER A 20 -12.74 8.19 -5.05
CA SER A 20 -12.98 7.14 -6.04
C SER A 20 -14.38 6.52 -5.91
N PRO A 21 -14.99 6.01 -6.99
CA PRO A 21 -16.24 5.28 -6.90
C PRO A 21 -16.07 3.94 -6.16
N TRP A 22 -17.17 3.43 -5.60
CA TRP A 22 -17.23 2.04 -5.15
C TRP A 22 -17.15 1.11 -6.35
N THR A 23 -16.26 0.13 -6.28
CA THR A 23 -16.05 -0.87 -7.33
C THR A 23 -16.20 -2.26 -6.73
N PRO A 24 -16.79 -3.22 -7.47
CA PRO A 24 -16.92 -4.58 -7.00
C PRO A 24 -15.54 -5.25 -6.90
N TRP A 25 -15.28 -5.92 -5.78
CA TRP A 25 -14.05 -6.67 -5.53
C TRP A 25 -14.25 -8.16 -5.77
N ALA A 26 -15.41 -8.69 -5.38
CA ALA A 26 -15.84 -10.07 -5.63
C ALA A 26 -17.36 -10.22 -5.45
N TYR A 27 -17.94 -11.15 -6.19
CA TYR A 27 -19.34 -11.55 -6.09
C TYR A 27 -19.46 -12.96 -5.50
N PHE A 28 -20.53 -13.20 -4.76
CA PHE A 28 -20.86 -14.52 -4.24
C PHE A 28 -22.36 -14.73 -4.35
N SER A 29 -22.78 -15.85 -4.93
CA SER A 29 -24.19 -16.21 -5.00
C SER A 29 -24.33 -17.70 -5.15
N SER A 30 -25.44 -18.31 -4.72
CA SER A 30 -25.69 -19.72 -5.06
C SER A 30 -25.96 -19.93 -6.56
N ASN A 31 -26.17 -18.85 -7.33
CA ASN A 31 -26.31 -18.89 -8.78
C ASN A 31 -25.82 -17.55 -9.40
N CYS A 32 -24.53 -17.50 -9.72
CA CYS A 32 -23.86 -16.29 -10.21
C CYS A 32 -24.49 -15.73 -11.50
N HIS A 33 -24.93 -16.62 -12.39
CA HIS A 33 -25.54 -16.22 -13.65
C HIS A 33 -26.89 -15.54 -13.43
N THR A 34 -27.74 -16.10 -12.57
CA THR A 34 -29.09 -15.57 -12.31
C THR A 34 -29.05 -14.23 -11.57
N TYR A 35 -28.19 -14.11 -10.56
CA TYR A 35 -28.18 -12.92 -9.69
C TYR A 35 -27.30 -11.77 -10.22
N PHE A 36 -26.22 -12.08 -10.92
CA PHE A 36 -25.23 -11.09 -11.34
C PHE A 36 -24.91 -11.13 -12.85
N GLY A 37 -25.49 -12.05 -13.61
CA GLY A 37 -25.17 -12.23 -15.03
C GLY A 37 -23.74 -12.72 -15.27
N MET A 38 -23.06 -13.23 -14.23
CA MET A 38 -21.66 -13.62 -14.30
C MET A 38 -21.50 -15.14 -14.49
N PRO A 39 -20.51 -15.58 -15.27
CA PRO A 39 -20.18 -16.99 -15.34
C PRO A 39 -19.57 -17.48 -14.02
N TYR A 40 -19.78 -18.75 -13.71
CA TYR A 40 -19.11 -19.45 -12.61
C TYR A 40 -18.24 -20.58 -13.17
N ASN A 41 -16.98 -20.62 -12.74
CA ASN A 41 -16.10 -21.76 -12.96
C ASN A 41 -15.42 -22.12 -11.63
N ARG A 42 -15.60 -23.37 -11.18
CA ARG A 42 -14.98 -23.88 -9.95
C ARG A 42 -13.46 -23.85 -10.01
N MET A 43 -12.87 -24.10 -11.18
CA MET A 43 -11.42 -24.06 -11.43
C MET A 43 -11.09 -22.86 -12.32
N HIS A 44 -11.46 -21.67 -11.85
CA HIS A 44 -11.16 -20.44 -12.56
C HIS A 44 -9.67 -20.10 -12.46
N GLU A 45 -9.04 -19.89 -13.61
CA GLU A 45 -7.71 -19.33 -13.74
C GLU A 45 -7.83 -17.85 -14.13
N PHE A 46 -7.22 -16.97 -13.35
CA PHE A 46 -7.29 -15.54 -13.60
C PHE A 46 -6.48 -15.17 -14.84
N SER A 47 -7.11 -14.48 -15.78
CA SER A 47 -6.48 -13.97 -16.99
C SER A 47 -5.85 -12.60 -16.78
N ARG A 48 -6.36 -11.83 -15.81
CA ARG A 48 -5.93 -10.46 -15.50
C ARG A 48 -5.79 -10.21 -14.00
N PRO A 49 -4.87 -9.32 -13.57
CA PRO A 49 -4.73 -8.93 -12.17
C PRO A 49 -5.99 -8.31 -11.57
N ASP A 50 -6.80 -7.59 -12.36
CA ASP A 50 -7.97 -6.85 -11.90
C ASP A 50 -9.31 -7.58 -12.12
N GLU A 51 -9.27 -8.82 -12.60
CA GLU A 51 -10.47 -9.60 -12.93
C GLU A 51 -11.38 -9.81 -11.72
N VAL A 52 -12.66 -9.42 -11.84
CA VAL A 52 -13.66 -9.62 -10.80
C VAL A 52 -14.46 -10.88 -11.10
N ILE A 53 -14.56 -11.77 -10.12
CA ILE A 53 -15.19 -13.09 -10.28
C ILE A 53 -16.41 -13.25 -9.39
N CYS A 54 -17.25 -14.23 -9.72
CA CYS A 54 -18.34 -14.70 -8.87
C CYS A 54 -18.08 -16.14 -8.41
N ARG A 55 -18.27 -16.43 -7.12
CA ARG A 55 -18.09 -17.77 -6.53
C ARG A 55 -19.38 -18.29 -5.92
N GLU A 56 -19.69 -19.56 -6.19
CA GLU A 56 -20.92 -20.20 -5.70
C GLU A 56 -20.70 -21.04 -4.43
N GLU A 57 -19.46 -21.45 -4.16
CA GLU A 57 -19.12 -22.33 -3.04
C GLU A 57 -19.36 -21.73 -1.64
N TYR A 58 -19.50 -20.41 -1.53
CA TYR A 58 -19.66 -19.69 -0.26
C TYR A 58 -21.10 -19.25 0.04
N SER A 59 -22.06 -19.59 -0.82
CA SER A 59 -23.47 -19.17 -0.70
C SER A 59 -24.45 -20.33 -0.47
N THR A 60 -23.94 -21.49 -0.06
CA THR A 60 -24.79 -22.61 0.38
C THR A 60 -25.31 -22.37 1.80
N LEU A 61 -26.50 -22.91 2.10
CA LEU A 61 -27.19 -22.71 3.39
C LEU A 61 -26.41 -23.29 4.59
N GLN A 62 -25.63 -24.34 4.36
CA GLN A 62 -24.79 -24.94 5.40
C GLN A 62 -23.40 -24.30 5.42
N PRO A 63 -22.79 -24.15 6.62
CA PRO A 63 -23.39 -24.35 7.94
C PRO A 63 -24.36 -23.21 8.30
N LEU A 64 -25.35 -23.51 9.16
CA LEU A 64 -26.35 -22.51 9.59
C LEU A 64 -25.77 -21.43 10.51
N TYR A 65 -24.61 -21.71 11.12
CA TYR A 65 -23.87 -20.80 12.00
C TYR A 65 -22.38 -21.02 11.78
N ASP A 66 -21.60 -20.00 12.12
CA ASP A 66 -20.14 -19.99 12.02
C ASP A 66 -19.61 -20.34 10.62
N GLY A 67 -20.42 -20.06 9.59
CA GLY A 67 -20.00 -20.18 8.20
C GLY A 67 -18.83 -19.24 7.92
N GLU A 68 -17.88 -19.73 7.14
CA GLU A 68 -16.73 -18.95 6.71
C GLU A 68 -16.79 -18.70 5.20
N MET A 69 -16.30 -17.52 4.83
CA MET A 69 -16.04 -17.14 3.46
C MET A 69 -14.61 -16.65 3.42
N VAL A 70 -13.82 -17.29 2.58
CA VAL A 70 -12.43 -16.95 2.35
C VAL A 70 -12.32 -16.54 0.90
N PHE A 71 -11.86 -15.32 0.66
CA PHE A 71 -11.52 -14.86 -0.66
C PHE A 71 -10.12 -14.28 -0.63
N SER A 72 -9.28 -14.71 -1.55
CA SER A 72 -7.98 -14.08 -1.74
C SER A 72 -8.10 -13.03 -2.83
N VAL A 73 -7.59 -11.83 -2.52
CA VAL A 73 -7.54 -10.74 -3.48
C VAL A 73 -6.45 -10.95 -4.51
N ILE A 74 -5.31 -11.54 -4.13
CA ILE A 74 -4.10 -11.57 -4.95
C ILE A 74 -3.67 -12.98 -5.38
N ASN A 75 -4.02 -14.02 -4.61
CA ASN A 75 -3.51 -15.37 -4.88
C ASN A 75 -4.09 -15.92 -6.19
N GLY A 76 -3.23 -16.56 -6.98
CA GLY A 76 -3.60 -17.17 -8.27
C GLY A 76 -3.76 -16.18 -9.42
N ARG A 77 -3.57 -14.87 -9.18
CA ARG A 77 -3.63 -13.85 -10.23
C ARG A 77 -2.29 -13.72 -10.96
N PRO A 78 -2.30 -13.37 -12.26
CA PRO A 78 -1.07 -13.03 -12.99
C PRO A 78 -0.31 -11.92 -12.27
N GLY A 79 1.01 -12.07 -12.19
CA GLY A 79 1.89 -11.12 -11.49
C GLY A 79 2.04 -11.37 -10.00
N TYR A 80 1.45 -12.43 -9.42
CA TYR A 80 1.60 -12.76 -8.01
C TYR A 80 3.06 -13.03 -7.60
N GLU A 81 3.79 -13.80 -8.41
CA GLU A 81 5.21 -14.09 -8.15
C GLU A 81 6.12 -12.85 -8.24
N ASP A 82 5.68 -11.83 -8.97
CA ASP A 82 6.40 -10.54 -9.12
C ASP A 82 5.54 -9.38 -8.60
N PHE A 83 4.90 -9.60 -7.45
CA PHE A 83 3.93 -8.67 -6.89
C PHE A 83 4.50 -7.25 -6.73
N PHE A 84 5.77 -7.14 -6.31
CA PHE A 84 6.42 -5.86 -6.02
C PHE A 84 6.71 -5.01 -7.26
N GLN A 85 6.70 -5.60 -8.46
CA GLN A 85 6.85 -4.87 -9.73
C GLN A 85 5.52 -4.77 -10.51
N ASN A 86 4.47 -5.47 -10.07
CA ASN A 86 3.18 -5.47 -10.74
C ASN A 86 2.20 -4.45 -10.13
N GLU A 87 2.22 -3.23 -10.65
CA GLU A 87 1.35 -2.14 -10.17
C GLU A 87 -0.15 -2.48 -10.26
N ALA A 88 -0.57 -3.22 -11.29
CA ALA A 88 -1.97 -3.62 -11.46
C ALA A 88 -2.43 -4.57 -10.34
N LEU A 89 -1.58 -5.53 -9.93
CA LEU A 89 -1.88 -6.44 -8.84
C LEU A 89 -1.80 -5.76 -7.48
N GLN A 90 -0.84 -4.85 -7.28
CA GLN A 90 -0.77 -3.99 -6.09
C GLN A 90 -2.04 -3.14 -5.94
N PHE A 91 -2.50 -2.53 -7.04
CA PHE A 91 -3.75 -1.79 -7.08
C PHE A 91 -4.96 -2.68 -6.78
N GLN A 92 -4.94 -3.93 -7.26
CA GLN A 92 -6.00 -4.88 -6.95
C GLN A 92 -6.06 -5.21 -5.45
N GLY A 93 -4.90 -5.39 -4.81
CA GLY A 93 -4.74 -5.62 -3.38
C GLY A 93 -5.07 -4.42 -2.49
N LYS A 94 -5.04 -3.21 -3.04
CA LYS A 94 -5.25 -1.96 -2.30
C LYS A 94 -6.75 -1.62 -2.15
N ALA A 95 -7.12 -1.23 -0.94
CA ALA A 95 -8.42 -0.65 -0.62
C ALA A 95 -8.28 0.44 0.45
N ARG A 96 -9.19 1.41 0.42
CA ARG A 96 -9.35 2.40 1.47
C ARG A 96 -10.01 1.73 2.67
N GLN A 97 -9.46 1.99 3.85
CA GLN A 97 -10.02 1.52 5.11
C GLN A 97 -11.12 2.46 5.59
N ASP A 98 -12.36 1.97 5.60
CA ASP A 98 -13.51 2.63 6.21
C ASP A 98 -13.76 1.99 7.60
N ILE A 99 -13.34 2.69 8.66
CA ILE A 99 -13.34 2.18 10.04
C ILE A 99 -14.76 1.95 10.58
N ASP A 100 -15.77 2.63 10.03
CA ASP A 100 -17.13 2.63 10.58
C ASP A 100 -17.94 1.36 10.29
N ASN A 101 -17.51 0.50 9.36
CA ASN A 101 -18.26 -0.71 8.96
C ASN A 101 -17.46 -2.01 9.00
N ALA A 102 -16.24 -2.00 9.54
CA ALA A 102 -15.50 -3.23 9.78
C ALA A 102 -16.05 -3.94 11.03
N GLY A 103 -17.32 -4.34 11.00
CA GLY A 103 -17.92 -5.16 12.04
C GLY A 103 -17.18 -6.49 12.13
N ASN A 104 -16.32 -6.66 13.13
CA ASN A 104 -15.71 -7.92 13.62
C ASN A 104 -15.45 -9.04 12.58
N MET A 105 -15.08 -8.68 11.35
CA MET A 105 -14.73 -9.61 10.30
C MET A 105 -13.20 -9.58 10.23
N PRO A 106 -12.51 -10.69 10.56
CA PRO A 106 -11.05 -10.72 10.63
C PRO A 106 -10.47 -10.61 9.22
N PHE A 107 -10.37 -9.38 8.73
CA PHE A 107 -9.69 -9.08 7.50
C PHE A 107 -8.19 -8.95 7.80
N TRP A 108 -7.38 -9.79 7.16
CA TRP A 108 -5.93 -9.69 7.18
C TRP A 108 -5.45 -8.54 6.27
N PHE A 109 -5.98 -7.34 6.44
CA PHE A 109 -5.46 -6.16 5.76
C PHE A 109 -4.22 -5.66 6.49
N ARG A 110 -3.16 -5.41 5.73
CA ARG A 110 -1.95 -4.76 6.22
C ARG A 110 -1.90 -3.33 5.71
N CYS A 111 -1.35 -2.44 6.51
CA CYS A 111 -1.06 -1.09 6.08
C CYS A 111 -0.10 -1.03 4.91
N ILE A 112 -0.30 -0.04 4.05
CA ILE A 112 0.57 0.20 2.89
C ILE A 112 1.65 1.18 3.31
N CYS A 113 2.75 0.68 3.83
CA CYS A 113 3.91 1.49 4.24
C CYS A 113 5.10 1.37 3.28
N ASN A 114 4.84 0.91 2.04
CA ASN A 114 5.86 0.68 1.00
C ASN A 114 7.05 -0.19 1.46
N GLY A 115 6.80 -1.08 2.42
CA GLY A 115 7.83 -1.92 3.06
C GLY A 115 8.81 -1.18 3.97
N HIS A 116 8.59 0.12 4.25
CA HIS A 116 9.35 0.91 5.21
C HIS A 116 8.62 1.12 6.54
N GLY A 117 7.60 0.33 6.83
CA GLY A 117 6.88 0.36 8.10
C GLY A 117 6.05 -0.91 8.24
N LYS A 118 5.81 -1.33 9.49
CA LYS A 118 5.02 -2.53 9.79
C LYS A 118 3.72 -2.23 10.53
N ASP A 119 3.64 -1.09 11.19
CA ASP A 119 2.53 -0.69 12.04
C ASP A 119 1.92 0.63 11.53
N CYS A 120 0.62 0.81 11.77
CA CYS A 120 -0.06 2.09 11.60
C CYS A 120 -0.66 2.58 12.89
N GLN A 121 -0.71 3.89 13.05
CA GLN A 121 -1.32 4.54 14.19
C GLN A 121 -2.30 5.64 13.75
N PRO A 122 -3.38 5.88 14.52
CA PRO A 122 -4.28 6.99 14.26
C PRO A 122 -3.59 8.33 14.51
N ILE A 123 -3.84 9.33 13.67
CA ILE A 123 -3.38 10.69 13.90
C ILE A 123 -4.23 11.35 15.00
N SER A 124 -3.60 11.75 16.10
CA SER A 124 -4.24 12.55 17.16
C SER A 124 -4.80 13.86 16.62
N GLY A 125 -6.09 14.13 16.83
CA GLY A 125 -6.75 15.39 16.45
C GLY A 125 -7.48 15.38 15.10
N SER A 126 -7.44 14.29 14.36
CA SER A 126 -8.43 14.05 13.30
C SER A 126 -9.75 13.72 13.99
N GLY A 127 -10.82 14.49 13.73
CA GLY A 127 -12.14 14.28 14.34
C GLY A 127 -12.77 12.91 14.00
N ALA A 128 -14.05 12.85 13.67
CA ALA A 128 -14.75 11.58 13.39
C ALA A 128 -14.11 10.66 12.30
N ASN A 129 -13.13 11.14 11.54
CA ASN A 129 -12.34 10.36 10.59
C ASN A 129 -10.98 9.97 11.19
N HIS A 130 -10.91 8.78 11.81
CA HIS A 130 -9.67 8.19 12.30
C HIS A 130 -8.72 7.83 11.13
N LYS A 131 -8.01 8.80 10.57
CA LYS A 131 -6.98 8.53 9.56
C LYS A 131 -5.80 7.81 10.22
N LEU A 132 -5.44 6.64 9.66
CA LEU A 132 -4.24 5.90 10.06
C LEU A 132 -3.06 6.31 9.17
N ILE A 133 -1.90 6.47 9.79
CA ILE A 133 -0.61 6.69 9.11
C ILE A 133 0.39 5.62 9.52
N CYS A 134 1.33 5.33 8.63
CA CYS A 134 2.43 4.42 8.88
C CYS A 134 3.38 4.98 9.95
N VAL A 135 3.85 4.08 10.81
CA VAL A 135 5.03 4.30 11.63
C VAL A 135 6.23 3.85 10.82
N CYS A 136 6.94 4.80 10.21
CA CYS A 136 8.10 4.49 9.36
C CYS A 136 9.28 3.98 10.20
N ASP A 137 9.96 2.96 9.69
CA ASP A 137 11.16 2.38 10.28
C ASP A 137 12.30 3.41 10.25
N PRO A 138 12.84 3.81 11.41
CA PRO A 138 13.91 4.82 11.47
C PRO A 138 15.15 4.46 10.66
N SER A 139 15.43 3.17 10.45
CA SER A 139 16.59 2.72 9.66
C SER A 139 16.44 2.94 8.16
N HIS A 140 15.21 3.13 7.67
CA HIS A 140 14.93 3.38 6.26
C HIS A 140 14.90 4.87 5.91
N HIS A 141 14.85 5.75 6.91
CA HIS A 141 14.87 7.21 6.75
C HIS A 141 13.82 7.76 5.77
N THR A 142 12.64 7.15 5.78
CA THR A 142 11.48 7.58 4.99
C THR A 142 10.52 8.43 5.83
N ALA A 143 9.64 9.16 5.15
CA ALA A 143 8.62 10.02 5.71
C ALA A 143 7.37 10.00 4.80
N GLY A 144 6.32 10.72 5.21
CA GLY A 144 5.01 10.70 4.56
C GLY A 144 4.03 9.78 5.29
N ASP A 145 2.75 9.83 4.89
CA ASP A 145 1.69 9.06 5.56
C ASP A 145 1.86 7.54 5.39
N ASN A 146 2.51 7.14 4.29
CA ASN A 146 2.75 5.76 3.87
C ASN A 146 4.26 5.48 3.69
N CYS A 147 5.14 6.33 4.23
CA CYS A 147 6.58 6.24 4.03
C CYS A 147 7.01 6.34 2.55
N GLU A 148 6.28 7.14 1.77
CA GLU A 148 6.38 7.30 0.31
C GLU A 148 7.39 8.34 -0.17
N MET A 149 8.18 8.91 0.74
CA MET A 149 9.21 9.89 0.41
C MET A 149 10.40 9.81 1.36
N CYS A 150 11.54 10.37 0.98
CA CYS A 150 12.69 10.47 1.87
C CYS A 150 12.53 11.57 2.92
N ALA A 151 12.93 11.26 4.16
CA ALA A 151 12.96 12.22 5.24
C ALA A 151 13.89 13.41 4.93
N PRO A 152 13.66 14.59 5.54
CA PRO A 152 14.60 15.71 5.43
C PRO A 152 16.02 15.30 5.83
N GLY A 153 17.02 15.70 5.02
CA GLY A 153 18.42 15.32 5.22
C GLY A 153 18.83 13.98 4.59
N TYR A 154 17.88 13.20 4.07
CA TYR A 154 18.14 11.88 3.45
C TYR A 154 17.78 11.83 1.96
N ARG A 155 18.07 12.90 1.24
CA ARG A 155 17.67 13.09 -0.17
C ARG A 155 18.83 12.95 -1.15
N ASP A 156 19.80 12.10 -0.82
CA ASP A 156 20.99 11.92 -1.66
C ASP A 156 20.79 10.92 -2.83
N ARG A 157 19.67 10.20 -2.83
CA ARG A 157 19.23 9.31 -3.90
C ARG A 157 17.70 9.36 -4.02
N PRO A 158 17.11 8.98 -5.17
CA PRO A 158 15.66 8.91 -5.30
C PRO A 158 15.08 7.88 -4.34
N TRP A 159 13.86 8.15 -3.87
CA TRP A 159 13.09 7.20 -3.07
C TRP A 159 12.65 6.01 -3.94
N ALA A 160 12.61 4.82 -3.34
CA ALA A 160 12.03 3.62 -3.96
C ALA A 160 11.41 2.73 -2.85
N PRO A 161 10.33 2.00 -3.14
CA PRO A 161 9.73 1.09 -2.17
C PRO A 161 10.69 -0.05 -1.82
N ALA A 162 10.56 -0.61 -0.62
CA ALA A 162 11.31 -1.81 -0.25
C ALA A 162 10.78 -3.05 -0.99
N THR A 163 11.70 -3.94 -1.32
CA THR A 163 11.47 -5.25 -1.95
C THR A 163 12.00 -6.35 -1.03
N PRO A 164 11.63 -7.63 -1.24
CA PRO A 164 12.22 -8.75 -0.49
C PRO A 164 13.75 -8.82 -0.62
N GLU A 165 14.30 -8.37 -1.75
CA GLU A 165 15.73 -8.41 -2.05
C GLU A 165 16.48 -7.18 -1.52
N THR A 166 15.86 -6.00 -1.59
CA THR A 166 16.50 -4.72 -1.26
C THR A 166 15.57 -3.82 -0.43
N PRO A 167 16.02 -3.34 0.76
CA PRO A 167 15.20 -2.50 1.64
C PRO A 167 15.02 -1.05 1.14
N ASN A 168 15.80 -0.64 0.14
CA ASN A 168 15.77 0.68 -0.48
C ASN A 168 15.70 1.88 0.50
N PRO A 169 16.55 1.93 1.56
CA PRO A 169 16.54 3.03 2.51
C PRO A 169 16.94 4.36 1.86
N CYS A 170 16.41 5.48 2.33
CA CYS A 170 16.87 6.79 1.90
C CYS A 170 18.30 7.06 2.40
N ARG A 171 19.09 7.81 1.62
CA ARG A 171 20.51 8.04 1.90
C ARG A 171 20.75 9.46 2.38
N ALA A 172 21.47 9.59 3.50
CA ALA A 172 21.87 10.87 4.07
C ALA A 172 22.67 11.69 3.06
N CYS A 173 22.46 13.01 3.09
CA CYS A 173 23.25 13.94 2.31
C CYS A 173 24.57 14.24 3.01
N GLU A 174 25.64 14.34 2.24
CA GLU A 174 26.95 14.77 2.73
C GLU A 174 27.01 16.30 2.70
N CYS A 175 26.92 16.91 3.88
CA CYS A 175 26.95 18.36 4.06
C CYS A 175 28.08 18.83 4.99
N ASN A 176 29.07 17.96 5.28
CA ASN A 176 30.20 18.26 6.15
C ASN A 176 29.79 18.87 7.51
N ASP A 177 28.68 18.38 8.08
CA ASP A 177 28.05 18.90 9.32
C ASP A 177 27.66 20.39 9.30
N ASN A 178 27.72 21.03 8.13
CA ASN A 178 27.39 22.44 7.96
C ASN A 178 25.94 22.65 7.52
N SER A 179 25.18 21.60 7.22
CA SER A 179 23.72 21.66 7.05
C SER A 179 23.05 20.33 7.40
N LEU A 180 21.83 20.39 7.93
CA LEU A 180 20.96 19.23 8.19
C LEU A 180 19.92 19.03 7.08
N ARG A 181 19.94 19.87 6.04
CA ARG A 181 18.93 19.90 4.98
C ARG A 181 19.59 19.85 3.63
N CYS A 182 18.99 19.08 2.73
CA CYS A 182 19.40 18.97 1.35
C CYS A 182 18.20 18.74 0.45
N GLU A 183 18.39 19.04 -0.82
CA GLU A 183 17.46 18.76 -1.91
C GLU A 183 18.11 17.78 -2.89
N PHE A 184 17.29 16.99 -3.57
CA PHE A 184 17.76 16.03 -4.55
C PHE A 184 17.93 16.72 -5.92
N ASN A 185 19.08 16.47 -6.56
CA ASN A 185 19.41 16.90 -7.90
C ASN A 185 19.65 15.66 -8.78
N GLU A 186 18.78 15.47 -9.76
CA GLU A 186 18.78 14.30 -10.65
C GLU A 186 20.00 14.28 -11.59
N GLU A 187 20.40 15.44 -12.12
CA GLU A 187 21.56 15.54 -13.02
C GLU A 187 22.87 15.15 -12.30
N GLU A 188 23.05 15.61 -11.07
CA GLU A 188 24.19 15.24 -10.24
C GLU A 188 24.18 13.74 -9.94
N TYR A 189 23.01 13.19 -9.57
CA TYR A 189 22.85 11.77 -9.27
C TYR A 189 23.22 10.89 -10.46
N HIS A 190 22.79 11.24 -11.68
CA HIS A 190 23.17 10.50 -12.88
C HIS A 190 24.67 10.58 -13.17
N ARG A 191 25.32 11.69 -12.81
CA ARG A 191 26.75 11.91 -13.06
C ARG A 191 27.67 11.24 -12.04
N THR A 192 27.29 11.24 -10.77
CA THR A 192 28.18 10.85 -9.65
C THR A 192 27.64 9.69 -8.81
N GLY A 193 26.37 9.34 -8.97
CA GLY A 193 25.66 8.43 -8.07
C GLY A 193 25.22 9.07 -6.75
N SER A 194 25.39 10.38 -6.58
CA SER A 194 24.95 11.20 -5.42
C SER A 194 24.25 12.46 -5.90
N GLY A 195 23.04 12.71 -5.39
CA GLY A 195 22.19 13.80 -5.84
C GLY A 195 21.93 14.86 -4.77
N GLY A 196 22.39 14.66 -3.53
CA GLY A 196 22.10 15.55 -2.42
C GLY A 196 22.86 16.86 -2.55
N VAL A 197 22.13 17.97 -2.65
CA VAL A 197 22.67 19.34 -2.62
C VAL A 197 22.21 20.02 -1.35
N CYS A 198 23.16 20.44 -0.53
CA CYS A 198 22.91 21.04 0.78
C CYS A 198 22.26 22.41 0.66
N VAL A 199 21.33 22.70 1.57
CA VAL A 199 20.60 23.96 1.61
C VAL A 199 20.89 24.66 2.94
N GLY A 200 21.24 25.95 2.88
CA GLY A 200 21.51 26.76 4.06
C GLY A 200 22.79 26.37 4.81
N CYS A 201 23.91 26.34 4.10
CA CYS A 201 25.22 26.07 4.70
C CYS A 201 25.54 27.05 5.83
N GLY A 202 25.86 26.50 7.01
CA GLY A 202 26.33 27.23 8.19
C GLY A 202 27.84 27.40 8.20
N ASN A 203 28.38 27.86 9.34
CA ASN A 203 29.82 27.95 9.61
C ASN A 203 30.64 28.72 8.55
N ASN A 204 30.04 29.70 7.89
CA ASN A 204 30.64 30.47 6.79
C ASN A 204 31.14 29.58 5.63
N THR A 205 30.38 28.54 5.31
CA THR A 205 30.68 27.64 4.20
C THR A 205 29.70 27.81 3.04
N HIS A 206 30.11 27.39 1.84
CA HIS A 206 29.31 27.31 0.63
C HIS A 206 29.74 26.09 -0.20
N GLY A 207 29.10 25.88 -1.35
CA GLY A 207 29.32 24.70 -2.19
C GLY A 207 28.14 23.73 -2.10
N LYS A 208 28.20 22.65 -2.88
CA LYS A 208 27.08 21.68 -2.96
C LYS A 208 26.96 20.84 -1.70
N HIS A 209 28.08 20.63 -1.02
CA HIS A 209 28.25 19.84 0.19
C HIS A 209 28.69 20.72 1.37
N CYS A 210 28.57 22.05 1.25
CA CYS A 210 29.08 23.00 2.24
C CYS A 210 30.59 22.78 2.55
N GLU A 211 31.36 22.51 1.50
CA GLU A 211 32.74 22.07 1.52
C GLU A 211 33.77 23.20 1.30
N LEU A 212 33.31 24.39 0.89
CA LEU A 212 34.14 25.56 0.60
C LEU A 212 33.91 26.66 1.65
N CYS A 213 34.93 27.43 1.98
CA CYS A 213 34.79 28.61 2.83
C CYS A 213 34.36 29.83 2.01
N LEU A 214 33.49 30.67 2.58
CA LEU A 214 33.11 31.98 2.03
C LEU A 214 34.26 32.98 1.99
#